data_AF-A0A3C0IMN7-F1
#
_entry.id   AF-A0A3C0IMN7-F1
#
_cell.length_a   1.000
_cell.length_b   1.000
_cell.length_c   1.000
_cell.angle_alpha   90.00
_cell.angle_beta   90.00
_cell.angle_gamma   90.00
#
_symmetry.space_group_name_H-M   'P 1'
#
loop_
_entity.id
_entity.type
_entity.pdbx_description
1 polymer ?
#
loop_
_entity_poly.entity_id
_entity_poly.type
_entity_poly.pdbx_seq_one_letter_code
_entity_poly.pdbx_strand_id
1 'polypeptide(L)'
;MDDILLLEAVERYLAGDMQPEEKAWFEQLRENTPEVDQLVVEHKLFLHQMNNYAGTKALKNALHDSHNRLLERGEINDGKPVSTGGKVIQLFHRYKRVTAIAASIAGLVAITISGMVAYFAPNASRQQLQMLGTEMAKLKKNQQYQNDKLRAVESKIPAEATLTGGGSGFLISPKGYIITNAHVIGNSNFAAVVNHKGEEYKARIVSIDADKDLAILKIDDADFTSLTTLPY
;
A
#
# COMPACT_ATOMS: atom_id res chain seq x y z
N MET A 1 -26.37 30.95 6.23
CA MET A 1 -25.84 31.82 7.32
C MET A 1 -25.08 30.96 8.32
N ASP A 2 -25.52 29.72 8.55
CA ASP A 2 -24.89 28.74 9.45
C ASP A 2 -23.52 28.21 8.96
N ASP A 3 -23.31 28.06 7.64
CA ASP A 3 -22.02 27.56 7.10
C ASP A 3 -20.82 28.48 7.38
N ILE A 4 -21.06 29.79 7.46
CA ILE A 4 -20.00 30.78 7.75
C ILE A 4 -19.59 30.71 9.21
N LEU A 5 -20.56 30.54 10.11
CA LEU A 5 -20.31 30.36 11.55
C LEU A 5 -19.59 29.04 11.82
N LEU A 6 -19.94 27.98 11.09
CA LEU A 6 -19.25 26.71 11.16
C LEU A 6 -17.80 26.84 10.69
N LEU A 7 -17.54 27.55 9.58
CA LEU A 7 -16.19 27.77 9.07
C LEU A 7 -15.33 28.59 10.05
N GLU A 8 -15.90 29.64 10.66
CA GLU A 8 -15.24 30.44 11.69
C GLU A 8 -14.91 29.60 12.94
N ALA A 9 -15.82 28.70 13.34
CA ALA A 9 -15.55 27.75 14.42
C ALA A 9 -14.43 26.77 14.05
N VAL A 10 -14.39 26.25 12.81
CA VAL A 10 -13.30 25.39 12.34
C VAL A 10 -11.95 26.12 12.40
N GLU A 11 -11.91 27.38 11.97
CA GLU A 11 -10.70 28.20 12.01
C GLU A 11 -10.22 28.44 13.45
N ARG A 12 -11.11 28.84 14.36
CA ARG A 12 -10.79 29.04 15.78
C ARG A 12 -10.35 27.74 16.46
N TYR A 13 -10.95 26.61 16.10
CA TYR A 13 -10.54 25.28 16.59
C TYR A 13 -9.12 24.94 16.15
N LEU A 14 -8.79 25.15 14.87
CA LEU A 14 -7.47 24.86 14.30
C LEU A 14 -6.40 25.84 14.77
N ALA A 15 -6.74 27.09 15.03
CA ALA A 15 -5.87 28.11 15.60
C ALA A 15 -5.60 27.90 17.11
N GLY A 16 -6.49 27.18 17.80
CA GLY A 16 -6.41 26.96 19.25
C GLY A 16 -7.03 28.09 20.09
N ASP A 17 -7.87 28.93 19.49
CA ASP A 17 -8.48 30.12 20.11
C ASP A 17 -9.86 29.84 20.75
N MET A 18 -10.24 28.56 20.89
CA MET A 18 -11.46 28.14 21.58
C MET A 18 -11.24 27.99 23.08
N GLN A 19 -12.27 28.37 23.86
CA GLN A 19 -12.30 28.04 25.28
C GLN A 19 -12.37 26.52 25.49
N PRO A 20 -11.85 25.97 26.61
CA PRO A 20 -11.84 24.52 26.85
C PRO A 20 -13.23 23.87 26.77
N GLU A 21 -14.26 24.56 27.26
CA GLU A 21 -15.66 24.10 27.24
C GLU A 21 -16.25 24.12 25.82
N GLU A 22 -15.94 25.18 25.06
CA GLU A 22 -16.35 25.34 23.66
C GLU A 22 -15.68 24.29 22.76
N LYS A 23 -14.40 24.03 23.01
CA LYS A 23 -13.63 23.01 22.31
C LYS A 23 -14.17 21.61 22.54
N ALA A 24 -14.53 21.26 23.78
CA ALA A 24 -15.10 19.96 24.11
C ALA A 24 -16.47 19.76 23.43
N TRP A 25 -17.30 20.81 23.38
CA TRP A 25 -18.55 20.79 22.63
C TRP A 25 -18.32 20.61 21.12
N PHE A 26 -17.33 21.30 20.56
CA PHE A 26 -16.99 21.19 19.14
C PHE A 26 -16.41 19.82 18.78
N GLU A 27 -15.65 19.19 19.68
CA GLU A 27 -15.16 17.82 19.51
C GLU A 27 -16.31 16.80 19.53
N GLN A 28 -17.28 16.96 20.45
CA GLN A 28 -18.51 16.18 20.41
C GLN A 28 -19.31 16.41 19.12
N LEU A 29 -19.35 17.64 18.60
CA LEU A 29 -20.03 17.95 17.34
C LEU A 29 -19.38 17.22 16.16
N ARG A 30 -18.04 17.12 16.14
CA ARG A 30 -17.28 16.35 15.14
C ARG A 30 -17.51 14.85 15.25
N GLU A 31 -17.59 14.30 16.46
CA GLU A 31 -17.87 12.88 16.69
C GLU A 31 -19.28 12.49 16.23
N ASN A 32 -20.27 13.36 16.47
CA ASN A 32 -21.67 13.10 16.16
C ASN A 32 -22.06 13.46 14.72
N THR A 33 -21.27 14.29 14.03
CA THR A 33 -21.57 14.77 12.67
C THR A 33 -20.37 14.56 11.74
N PRO A 34 -20.37 13.49 10.92
CA PRO A 34 -19.26 13.20 10.01
C PRO A 34 -18.93 14.32 9.01
N GLU A 35 -19.92 15.10 8.59
CA GLU A 35 -19.75 16.24 7.68
C GLU A 35 -18.89 17.35 8.30
N VAL A 36 -19.05 17.59 9.61
CA VAL A 36 -18.27 18.59 10.36
C VAL A 36 -16.84 18.11 10.55
N ASP A 37 -16.63 16.82 10.83
CA ASP A 37 -15.27 16.26 10.92
C ASP A 37 -14.54 16.35 9.59
N GLN A 38 -15.20 15.98 8.49
CA GLN A 38 -14.65 16.10 7.14
C GLN A 38 -14.24 17.55 6.82
N LEU A 39 -15.09 18.53 7.14
CA LEU A 39 -14.80 19.94 6.92
C LEU A 39 -13.55 20.40 7.69
N VAL A 40 -13.38 19.97 8.94
CA VAL A 40 -12.19 20.28 9.76
C VAL A 40 -10.93 19.68 9.14
N VAL A 41 -11.00 18.43 8.66
CA VAL A 41 -9.87 17.76 8.02
C VAL A 41 -9.48 18.44 6.71
N GLU A 42 -10.45 18.76 5.86
CA GLU A 42 -10.23 19.46 4.59
C GLU A 42 -9.65 20.85 4.79
N HIS A 43 -10.21 21.62 5.73
CA HIS A 43 -9.71 22.96 6.05
C HIS A 43 -8.28 22.92 6.61
N LYS A 44 -7.97 21.95 7.49
CA LYS A 44 -6.60 21.73 7.99
C LYS A 44 -5.62 21.42 6.86
N LEU A 45 -6.02 20.57 5.91
CA LEU A 45 -5.21 20.25 4.74
C LEU A 45 -4.98 21.50 3.86
N PHE A 46 -6.01 22.31 3.65
CA PHE A 46 -5.93 23.57 2.91
C PHE A 46 -4.93 24.54 3.56
N LEU A 47 -5.02 24.77 4.87
CA LEU A 47 -4.08 25.63 5.61
C LEU A 47 -2.63 25.12 5.48
N HIS A 48 -2.44 23.79 5.55
CA HIS A 48 -1.12 23.20 5.36
C HIS A 48 -0.56 23.47 3.95
N GLN A 49 -1.37 23.32 2.90
CA GLN A 49 -0.98 23.64 1.52
C GLN A 49 -0.66 25.13 1.34
N MET A 50 -1.46 26.02 1.92
CA MET A 50 -1.20 27.46 1.90
C MET A 50 0.14 27.79 2.54
N ASN A 51 0.47 27.18 3.68
CA ASN A 51 1.72 27.42 4.38
C ASN A 51 2.94 26.93 3.55
N ASN A 52 2.83 25.75 2.92
CA ASN A 52 3.87 25.23 2.03
C ASN A 52 4.08 26.13 0.81
N TYR A 53 3.00 26.66 0.24
CA TYR A 53 3.06 27.61 -0.86
C TYR A 53 3.71 28.94 -0.43
N ALA A 54 3.33 29.46 0.74
CA ALA A 54 3.91 30.66 1.32
C ALA A 54 5.43 30.48 1.57
N GLY A 55 5.85 29.33 2.09
CA GLY A 55 7.27 28.98 2.27
C GLY A 55 8.03 28.96 0.93
N THR A 56 7.46 28.35 -0.10
CA THR A 56 8.06 28.33 -1.45
C THR A 56 8.19 29.74 -2.03
N LYS A 57 7.16 30.58 -1.86
CA LYS A 57 7.17 31.97 -2.31
C LYS A 57 8.21 32.80 -1.56
N ALA A 58 8.32 32.63 -0.24
CA ALA A 58 9.33 33.28 0.58
C ALA A 58 10.76 32.89 0.16
N LEU A 59 11.00 31.60 -0.10
CA LEU A 59 12.29 31.11 -0.63
C LEU A 59 12.61 31.75 -1.99
N LYS A 60 11.65 31.81 -2.91
CA LYS A 60 11.84 32.43 -4.22
C LYS A 60 12.19 33.91 -4.10
N ASN A 61 11.50 34.64 -3.21
CA ASN A 61 11.80 36.04 -2.93
C ASN A 61 13.21 36.20 -2.33
N ALA A 62 13.57 35.37 -1.35
CA ALA A 62 14.90 35.40 -0.75
C ALA A 62 16.03 35.09 -1.74
N LEU A 63 15.81 34.14 -2.65
CA LEU A 63 16.73 33.83 -3.74
C LEU A 63 16.86 35.02 -4.71
N HIS A 64 15.74 35.64 -5.07
CA HIS A 64 15.73 36.81 -5.95
C HIS A 64 16.46 37.99 -5.31
N ASP A 65 16.21 38.28 -4.04
CA ASP A 65 16.91 39.33 -3.29
C ASP A 65 18.40 39.04 -3.16
N SER A 66 18.77 37.78 -2.88
CA SER A 66 20.17 37.38 -2.81
C SER A 66 20.86 37.55 -4.16
N HIS A 67 20.21 37.13 -5.25
CA HIS A 67 20.69 37.30 -6.61
C HIS A 67 20.89 38.78 -6.95
N ASN A 68 19.91 39.63 -6.66
CA ASN A 68 20.01 41.07 -6.88
C ASN A 68 21.12 41.71 -6.03
N ARG A 69 21.29 41.31 -4.77
CA ARG A 69 22.40 41.77 -3.93
C ARG A 69 23.77 41.37 -4.48
N LEU A 70 23.91 40.15 -4.99
CA LEU A 70 25.15 39.69 -5.61
C LEU A 70 25.44 40.46 -6.91
N LEU A 71 24.41 40.80 -7.69
CA LEU A 71 24.54 41.66 -8.87
C LEU A 71 24.98 43.08 -8.50
N GLU A 72 24.34 43.69 -7.50
CA GLU A 72 24.66 45.04 -7.02
C GLU A 72 26.11 45.13 -6.48
N ARG A 73 26.60 44.06 -5.85
CA ARG A 73 28.00 43.95 -5.39
C ARG A 73 28.99 43.64 -6.51
N GLY A 74 28.52 43.29 -7.71
CA GLY A 74 29.36 42.88 -8.83
C GLY A 74 30.02 41.51 -8.66
N GLU A 75 29.54 40.68 -7.72
CA GLU A 75 30.02 39.32 -7.51
C GLU A 75 29.50 38.37 -8.61
N ILE A 76 28.35 38.68 -9.21
CA ILE A 76 27.79 37.99 -10.37
C ILE A 76 27.41 39.02 -11.47
N ASN A 77 27.32 38.57 -12.72
CA ASN A 77 26.96 39.41 -13.88
C ASN A 77 25.76 38.81 -14.63
N ASP A 78 24.61 39.50 -14.63
CA ASP A 78 23.40 39.12 -15.38
C ASP A 78 23.41 39.63 -16.83
N GLY A 79 24.51 39.37 -17.53
CA GLY A 79 24.49 39.43 -18.99
C GLY A 79 24.23 40.81 -19.61
N LYS A 80 24.90 41.88 -19.14
CA LYS A 80 25.47 42.77 -20.16
C LYS A 80 26.54 41.95 -20.89
N PRO A 81 26.59 41.96 -22.24
CA PRO A 81 27.62 41.22 -22.95
C PRO A 81 28.96 41.78 -22.48
N VAL A 82 29.65 41.00 -21.66
CA VAL A 82 31.05 41.26 -21.39
C VAL A 82 31.71 41.13 -22.76
N SER A 83 32.19 42.25 -23.29
CA SER A 83 33.09 42.29 -24.44
C SER A 83 34.44 41.70 -24.04
N THR A 84 34.43 40.44 -23.62
CA THR A 84 35.59 39.57 -23.60
C THR A 84 35.24 38.43 -24.54
N GLY A 85 36.11 38.18 -25.51
CA GLY A 85 35.99 37.11 -26.50
C GLY A 85 36.05 35.70 -25.92
N GLY A 86 35.38 35.44 -24.81
CA GLY A 86 35.23 34.15 -24.14
C GLY A 86 34.01 33.39 -24.66
N LYS A 87 34.11 32.93 -25.91
CA LYS A 87 33.14 32.06 -26.57
C LYS A 87 32.87 30.81 -25.71
N VAL A 88 31.60 30.40 -25.60
CA VAL A 88 31.05 29.15 -24.98
C VAL A 88 31.64 27.84 -25.57
N ILE A 89 32.72 27.93 -26.34
CA ILE A 89 33.42 26.84 -27.02
C ILE A 89 34.52 26.23 -26.12
N GLN A 90 34.85 26.80 -24.97
CA GLN A 90 35.92 26.26 -24.10
C GLN A 90 35.56 24.95 -23.40
N LEU A 91 34.28 24.67 -23.11
CA LEU A 91 33.93 23.40 -22.46
C LEU A 91 34.12 22.21 -23.40
N PHE A 92 33.68 22.33 -24.66
CA PHE A 92 33.81 21.26 -25.63
C PHE A 92 35.30 20.96 -25.91
N HIS A 93 36.15 21.97 -26.10
CA HIS A 93 37.59 21.80 -26.30
C HIS A 93 38.31 21.14 -25.12
N ARG A 94 37.90 21.45 -23.88
CA ARG A 94 38.51 20.88 -22.67
C ARG A 94 38.28 19.38 -22.55
N TYR A 95 37.14 18.87 -23.04
CA TYR A 95 36.78 17.47 -22.90
C TYR A 95 36.78 16.64 -24.20
N LYS A 96 37.05 17.22 -25.40
CA LYS A 96 37.10 16.45 -26.68
C LYS A 96 37.95 15.18 -26.57
N ARG A 97 39.10 15.26 -25.88
CA ARG A 97 40.01 14.12 -25.68
C ARG A 97 39.40 13.06 -24.76
N VAL A 98 38.77 13.47 -23.66
CA VAL A 98 38.12 12.55 -22.71
C VAL A 98 36.92 11.86 -23.35
N THR A 99 36.09 12.62 -24.08
CA THR A 99 34.95 12.06 -24.82
C THR A 99 35.40 11.08 -25.90
N ALA A 100 36.47 11.39 -26.64
CA ALA A 100 37.03 10.47 -27.63
C ALA A 100 37.55 9.17 -27.01
N ILE A 101 38.25 9.25 -25.86
CA ILE A 101 38.71 8.06 -25.13
C ILE A 101 37.52 7.22 -24.66
N ALA A 102 36.50 7.85 -24.07
CA ALA A 102 35.30 7.17 -23.61
C ALA A 102 34.53 6.49 -24.77
N ALA A 103 34.39 7.16 -25.91
CA ALA A 103 33.74 6.61 -27.10
C ALA A 103 34.49 5.39 -27.65
N SER A 104 35.83 5.42 -27.66
CA SER A 104 36.65 4.28 -28.07
C SER A 104 36.49 3.09 -27.13
N ILE A 105 36.47 3.32 -25.82
CA ILE A 105 36.24 2.25 -24.82
C ILE A 105 34.84 1.67 -25.00
N ALA A 106 33.81 2.50 -25.12
CA ALA A 106 32.44 2.05 -25.34
C ALA A 106 32.30 1.23 -26.64
N GLY A 107 32.96 1.68 -27.72
CA GLY A 107 32.98 0.95 -28.99
C GLY A 107 33.67 -0.41 -28.87
N LEU A 108 34.82 -0.48 -28.20
CA LEU A 108 35.53 -1.73 -27.96
C LEU A 108 34.69 -2.70 -27.14
N VAL A 109 34.07 -2.22 -26.05
CA VAL A 109 33.19 -3.03 -25.20
C VAL A 109 31.97 -3.54 -25.96
N ALA A 110 31.35 -2.71 -26.80
CA ALA A 110 30.22 -3.14 -27.62
C ALA A 110 30.62 -4.23 -28.63
N ILE A 111 31.78 -4.08 -29.28
CA ILE A 111 32.29 -5.06 -30.24
C ILE A 111 32.67 -6.37 -29.53
N THR A 112 33.33 -6.30 -28.38
CA THR A 112 33.72 -7.50 -27.62
C THR A 112 32.50 -8.25 -27.11
N ILE A 113 31.51 -7.54 -26.54
CA ILE A 113 30.25 -8.16 -26.10
C ILE A 113 29.53 -8.78 -27.30
N SER A 114 29.40 -8.07 -28.43
CA SER A 114 28.74 -8.60 -29.62
C SER A 114 29.45 -9.84 -30.18
N GLY A 115 30.78 -9.82 -30.26
CA GLY A 115 31.57 -10.98 -30.68
C GLY A 115 31.46 -12.16 -29.70
N MET A 116 31.45 -11.88 -28.41
CA MET A 116 31.29 -12.90 -27.36
C MET A 116 29.89 -13.52 -27.40
N VAL A 117 28.85 -12.70 -27.60
CA VAL A 117 27.48 -13.19 -27.81
C VAL A 117 27.41 -14.02 -29.09
N ALA A 118 27.99 -13.57 -30.20
CA ALA A 118 27.99 -14.36 -31.44
C ALA A 118 28.74 -15.70 -31.31
N TYR A 119 29.78 -15.76 -30.46
CA TYR A 119 30.58 -16.97 -30.24
C TYR A 119 29.92 -17.96 -29.26
N PHE A 120 29.38 -17.46 -28.15
CA PHE A 120 28.83 -18.29 -27.07
C PHE A 120 27.30 -18.47 -27.13
N ALA A 121 26.56 -17.60 -27.85
CA ALA A 121 25.13 -17.79 -27.99
C ALA A 121 24.86 -19.03 -28.84
N PRO A 122 24.07 -19.99 -28.33
CA PRO A 122 23.67 -21.13 -29.14
C PRO A 122 22.86 -20.65 -30.34
N ASN A 123 23.17 -21.16 -31.53
CA ASN A 123 22.35 -20.96 -32.72
C ASN A 123 21.00 -21.66 -32.51
N ALA A 124 20.06 -20.97 -31.87
CA ALA A 124 18.72 -21.48 -31.64
C ALA A 124 18.02 -21.63 -33.00
N SER A 125 17.82 -22.87 -33.43
CA SER A 125 17.11 -23.15 -34.66
C SER A 125 15.65 -22.64 -34.55
N ARG A 126 15.07 -22.20 -35.68
CA ARG A 126 13.65 -21.79 -35.71
C ARG A 126 12.72 -22.89 -35.17
N GLN A 127 13.09 -24.16 -35.35
CA GLN A 127 12.35 -25.30 -34.79
C GLN A 127 12.44 -25.37 -33.26
N GLN A 128 13.62 -25.18 -32.66
CA GLN A 128 13.76 -25.13 -31.19
C GLN A 128 12.95 -23.98 -30.58
N LEU A 129 12.95 -22.81 -31.22
CA LEU A 129 12.15 -21.67 -30.76
C LEU A 129 10.64 -21.94 -30.81
N GLN A 130 10.16 -22.66 -31.84
CA GLN A 130 8.76 -23.09 -31.94
C GLN A 130 8.41 -24.15 -30.90
N MET A 131 9.30 -25.10 -30.65
CA MET A 131 9.13 -26.11 -29.59
C MET A 131 9.04 -25.45 -28.22
N LEU A 132 9.91 -24.49 -27.93
CA LEU A 132 9.90 -23.73 -26.68
C LEU A 132 8.61 -22.93 -26.49
N GLY A 133 8.11 -22.29 -27.56
CA GLY A 133 6.81 -21.62 -27.52
C GLY A 133 5.66 -22.57 -27.22
N THR A 134 5.69 -23.78 -27.79
CA THR A 134 4.68 -24.81 -27.55
C THR A 134 4.77 -25.37 -26.13
N GLU A 135 5.96 -25.57 -25.60
CA GLU A 135 6.21 -26.03 -24.23
C GLU A 135 5.80 -24.98 -23.20
N MET A 136 6.12 -23.70 -23.45
CA MET A 136 5.64 -22.58 -22.63
C MET A 136 4.12 -22.50 -22.61
N ALA A 137 3.45 -22.72 -23.74
CA ALA A 137 1.99 -22.75 -23.78
C ALA A 137 1.41 -23.90 -22.95
N LYS A 138 2.04 -25.09 -22.98
CA LYS A 138 1.66 -26.24 -22.13
C LYS A 138 1.90 -25.94 -20.65
N LEU A 139 3.06 -25.38 -20.29
CA LEU A 139 3.39 -25.00 -18.92
C LEU A 139 2.41 -23.96 -18.38
N LYS A 140 2.09 -22.93 -19.16
CA LYS A 140 1.10 -21.91 -18.79
C LYS A 140 -0.27 -22.52 -18.56
N LYS A 141 -0.70 -23.46 -19.41
CA LYS A 141 -1.98 -24.16 -19.25
C LYS A 141 -2.00 -25.03 -17.98
N ASN A 142 -0.91 -25.72 -17.69
CA ASN A 142 -0.78 -26.52 -16.47
C ASN A 142 -0.76 -25.65 -15.21
N GLN A 143 -0.08 -24.50 -15.26
CA GLN A 143 -0.06 -23.53 -14.17
C GLN A 143 -1.45 -22.94 -13.93
N GLN A 144 -2.19 -22.62 -14.99
CA GLN A 144 -3.59 -22.18 -14.89
C GLN A 144 -4.46 -23.26 -14.25
N TYR A 145 -4.36 -24.52 -14.68
CA TYR A 145 -5.10 -25.62 -14.09
C TYR A 145 -4.76 -25.83 -12.60
N GLN A 146 -3.49 -25.66 -12.22
CA GLN A 146 -3.09 -25.70 -10.81
C GLN A 146 -3.68 -24.52 -10.03
N ASN A 147 -3.65 -23.30 -10.58
CA ASN A 147 -4.26 -22.14 -9.95
C ASN A 147 -5.79 -22.28 -9.80
N ASP A 148 -6.47 -22.86 -10.78
CA ASP A 148 -7.91 -23.12 -10.70
C ASP A 148 -8.23 -24.16 -9.61
N LYS A 149 -7.38 -25.19 -9.45
CA LYS A 149 -7.48 -26.12 -8.31
C LYS A 149 -7.22 -25.45 -6.98
N LEU A 150 -6.23 -24.55 -6.88
CA LEU A 150 -5.93 -23.80 -5.67
C LEU A 150 -7.08 -22.85 -5.30
N ARG A 151 -7.73 -22.24 -6.29
CA ARG A 151 -8.94 -21.43 -6.10
C ARG A 151 -10.15 -22.25 -5.73
N ALA A 152 -10.27 -23.50 -6.21
CA ALA A 152 -11.33 -24.41 -5.80
C ALA A 152 -11.17 -24.92 -4.35
N VAL A 153 -9.98 -24.77 -3.76
CA VAL A 153 -9.77 -24.81 -2.29
C VAL A 153 -10.07 -23.42 -1.71
N GLU A 154 -11.17 -22.80 -2.16
CA GLU A 154 -11.65 -21.54 -1.61
C GLU A 154 -12.05 -21.82 -0.17
N SER A 155 -11.31 -21.27 0.79
CA SER A 155 -11.73 -21.28 2.19
C SER A 155 -13.14 -20.72 2.24
N LYS A 156 -14.09 -21.43 2.89
CA LYS A 156 -15.47 -20.92 3.05
C LYS A 156 -15.52 -19.64 3.89
N ILE A 157 -14.38 -19.28 4.47
CA ILE A 157 -14.10 -18.06 5.20
C ILE A 157 -13.91 -16.92 4.18
N PRO A 158 -14.65 -15.80 4.30
CA PRO A 158 -14.50 -14.63 3.44
C PRO A 158 -13.06 -14.13 3.41
N ALA A 159 -12.54 -13.73 2.24
CA ALA A 159 -11.17 -13.24 2.08
C ALA A 159 -10.84 -11.98 2.92
N GLU A 160 -11.86 -11.28 3.42
CA GLU A 160 -11.75 -10.10 4.29
C GLU A 160 -11.86 -10.44 5.79
N ALA A 161 -12.10 -11.71 6.16
CA ALA A 161 -12.17 -12.11 7.55
C ALA A 161 -10.75 -12.18 8.15
N THR A 162 -10.47 -11.30 9.10
CA THR A 162 -9.22 -11.33 9.87
C THR A 162 -9.29 -12.46 10.90
N LEU A 163 -8.33 -13.38 10.86
CA LEU A 163 -8.21 -14.41 11.90
C LEU A 163 -7.74 -13.74 13.19
N THR A 164 -8.66 -13.55 14.13
CA THR A 164 -8.38 -12.90 15.43
C THR A 164 -7.87 -13.86 16.51
N GLY A 165 -8.02 -15.17 16.32
CA GLY A 165 -7.61 -16.20 17.28
C GLY A 165 -7.83 -17.62 16.73
N GLY A 166 -7.21 -18.61 17.37
CA GLY A 166 -7.32 -20.02 16.99
C GLY A 166 -7.14 -20.94 18.19
N GLY A 167 -7.84 -22.07 18.19
CA GLY A 167 -7.81 -23.04 19.28
C GLY A 167 -8.45 -24.36 18.88
N SER A 168 -8.65 -25.23 19.86
CA SER A 168 -9.30 -26.53 19.67
C SER A 168 -10.69 -26.55 20.30
N GLY A 169 -11.56 -27.40 19.77
CA GLY A 169 -12.88 -27.63 20.32
C GLY A 169 -13.31 -29.08 20.09
N PHE A 170 -14.25 -29.54 20.90
CA PHE A 170 -14.78 -30.90 20.83
C PHE A 170 -16.24 -30.88 20.41
N LEU A 171 -16.60 -31.73 19.45
CA LEU A 171 -17.99 -31.92 19.07
C LEU A 171 -18.73 -32.69 20.16
N ILE A 172 -19.72 -32.07 20.79
CA ILE A 172 -20.51 -32.63 21.91
C ILE A 172 -21.86 -33.19 21.48
N SER A 173 -22.31 -32.88 20.26
CA SER A 173 -23.57 -33.39 19.72
C SER A 173 -23.46 -33.70 18.24
N PRO A 174 -24.06 -34.81 17.75
CA PRO A 174 -24.09 -35.12 16.33
C PRO A 174 -24.86 -34.08 15.50
N LYS A 175 -25.66 -33.24 16.16
CA LYS A 175 -26.33 -32.07 15.57
C LYS A 175 -25.37 -30.90 15.26
N GLY A 176 -24.07 -31.04 15.49
CA GLY A 176 -23.08 -29.99 15.16
C GLY A 176 -22.81 -29.01 16.29
N TYR A 177 -23.03 -29.38 17.56
CA TYR A 177 -22.66 -28.54 18.71
C TYR A 177 -21.24 -28.84 19.15
N ILE A 178 -20.44 -27.79 19.35
CA ILE A 178 -19.03 -27.85 19.73
C ILE A 178 -18.83 -27.09 21.03
N ILE A 179 -18.00 -27.63 21.92
CA ILE A 179 -17.51 -26.93 23.10
C ILE A 179 -16.06 -26.50 22.89
N THR A 180 -15.73 -25.27 23.28
CA THR A 180 -14.37 -24.70 23.28
C THR A 180 -14.22 -23.72 24.44
N ASN A 181 -13.05 -23.12 24.58
CA ASN A 181 -12.81 -22.09 25.59
C ASN A 181 -13.35 -20.73 25.14
N ALA A 182 -13.87 -19.94 26.08
CA ALA A 182 -14.43 -18.61 25.78
C ALA A 182 -13.35 -17.65 25.25
N HIS A 183 -12.14 -17.68 25.82
CA HIS A 183 -11.04 -16.81 25.40
C HIS A 183 -10.56 -17.07 23.96
N VAL A 184 -10.81 -18.26 23.40
CA VAL A 184 -10.44 -18.61 22.01
C VAL A 184 -11.28 -17.85 20.99
N ILE A 185 -12.53 -17.55 21.34
CA ILE A 185 -13.48 -16.88 20.44
C ILE A 185 -13.33 -15.35 20.50
N GLY A 186 -12.91 -14.80 21.65
CA GLY A 186 -12.78 -13.35 21.85
C GLY A 186 -14.11 -12.61 21.65
N ASN A 187 -14.06 -11.42 21.03
CA ASN A 187 -15.24 -10.60 20.69
C ASN A 187 -15.80 -10.88 19.29
N SER A 188 -15.52 -12.05 18.70
CA SER A 188 -16.00 -12.37 17.35
C SER A 188 -17.50 -12.72 17.33
N ASN A 189 -18.19 -12.37 16.24
CA ASN A 189 -19.56 -12.80 15.97
C ASN A 189 -19.66 -14.09 15.14
N PHE A 190 -18.53 -14.53 14.55
CA PHE A 190 -18.45 -15.67 13.65
C PHE A 190 -17.26 -16.57 14.00
N ALA A 191 -17.44 -17.88 13.86
CA ALA A 191 -16.38 -18.86 14.04
C ALA A 191 -16.27 -19.75 12.80
N ALA A 192 -15.05 -20.09 12.41
CA ALA A 192 -14.79 -21.11 11.41
C ALA A 192 -14.28 -22.37 12.12
N VAL A 193 -14.85 -23.53 11.78
CA VAL A 193 -14.46 -24.81 12.35
C VAL A 193 -13.83 -25.65 11.25
N VAL A 194 -12.62 -26.13 11.49
CA VAL A 194 -11.93 -27.05 10.59
C VAL A 194 -11.94 -28.44 11.23
N ASN A 195 -12.43 -29.43 10.51
CA ASN A 195 -12.42 -30.81 11.01
C ASN A 195 -11.06 -31.50 10.74
N HIS A 196 -10.90 -32.73 11.25
CA HIS A 196 -9.65 -33.50 11.07
C HIS A 196 -9.33 -33.86 9.60
N LYS A 197 -10.30 -33.75 8.69
CA LYS A 197 -10.12 -33.97 7.24
C LYS A 197 -9.72 -32.69 6.49
N GLY A 198 -9.64 -31.56 7.20
CA GLY A 198 -9.38 -30.24 6.61
C GLY A 198 -10.62 -29.59 6.00
N GLU A 199 -11.82 -30.09 6.28
CA GLU A 199 -13.06 -29.48 5.80
C GLU A 199 -13.43 -28.30 6.71
N GLU A 200 -13.65 -27.13 6.11
CA GLU A 200 -14.05 -25.92 6.81
C GLU A 200 -15.58 -25.78 6.84
N TYR A 201 -16.10 -25.35 7.99
CA TYR A 201 -17.52 -25.08 8.19
C TYR A 201 -17.72 -23.74 8.91
N LYS A 202 -18.77 -23.02 8.52
CA LYS A 202 -19.25 -21.84 9.25
C LYS A 202 -19.95 -22.27 10.54
N ALA A 203 -19.62 -21.61 11.65
CA ALA A 203 -20.25 -21.82 12.94
C ALA A 203 -20.66 -20.51 13.60
N ARG A 204 -21.76 -20.56 14.34
CA ARG A 204 -22.29 -19.45 15.14
C ARG A 204 -22.09 -19.75 16.62
N ILE A 205 -21.86 -18.70 17.40
CA ILE A 205 -21.77 -18.79 18.85
C ILE A 205 -23.18 -18.87 19.43
N VAL A 206 -23.42 -19.89 20.26
CA VAL A 206 -24.73 -20.14 20.91
C VAL A 206 -24.73 -19.58 22.33
N SER A 207 -23.63 -19.77 23.06
CA SER A 207 -23.50 -19.33 24.45
C SER A 207 -22.03 -19.15 24.81
N ILE A 208 -21.74 -18.16 25.66
CA ILE A 208 -20.42 -17.91 26.25
C ILE A 208 -20.60 -17.76 27.76
N ASP A 209 -19.78 -18.48 28.53
CA ASP A 209 -19.64 -18.34 29.98
C ASP A 209 -18.19 -17.88 30.26
N ALA A 210 -18.02 -16.58 30.50
CA ALA A 210 -16.71 -15.97 30.70
C ALA A 210 -16.09 -16.36 32.06
N ASP A 211 -16.91 -16.63 33.08
CA ASP A 211 -16.44 -16.98 34.43
C ASP A 211 -15.80 -18.37 34.44
N LYS A 212 -16.34 -19.30 33.65
CA LYS A 212 -15.81 -20.67 33.51
C LYS A 212 -14.90 -20.87 32.30
N ASP A 213 -14.68 -19.81 31.52
CA ASP A 213 -13.95 -19.84 30.25
C ASP A 213 -14.47 -20.91 29.28
N LEU A 214 -15.80 -21.03 29.12
CA LEU A 214 -16.44 -22.02 28.25
C LEU A 214 -17.33 -21.34 27.20
N ALA A 215 -17.36 -21.91 25.99
CA ALA A 215 -18.26 -21.47 24.95
C ALA A 215 -18.80 -22.63 24.13
N ILE A 216 -20.06 -22.48 23.69
CA ILE A 216 -20.76 -23.45 22.86
C ILE A 216 -20.98 -22.82 21.47
N LEU A 217 -20.51 -23.53 20.45
CA LEU A 217 -20.67 -23.20 19.05
C LEU A 217 -21.65 -24.17 18.38
N LYS A 218 -22.34 -23.72 17.34
CA LYS A 218 -23.18 -24.54 16.47
C LYS A 218 -22.72 -24.37 15.03
N ILE A 219 -22.40 -25.48 14.37
CA ILE A 219 -22.13 -25.49 12.92
C ILE A 219 -23.43 -25.15 12.18
N ASP A 220 -23.36 -24.15 11.31
CA ASP A 220 -24.45 -23.60 10.51
C ASP A 220 -23.98 -23.47 9.05
N ASP A 221 -23.73 -24.63 8.45
CA ASP A 221 -23.19 -24.77 7.09
C ASP A 221 -24.00 -25.85 6.35
N ALA A 222 -24.39 -25.57 5.11
CA ALA A 222 -25.23 -26.47 4.31
C ALA A 222 -24.51 -27.79 3.98
N ASP A 223 -23.18 -27.77 3.94
CA ASP A 223 -22.38 -28.95 3.62
C ASP A 223 -22.07 -29.80 4.87
N PHE A 224 -22.49 -29.36 6.06
CA PHE A 224 -22.30 -30.14 7.28
C PHE A 224 -23.30 -31.29 7.35
N THR A 225 -22.79 -32.52 7.30
CA THR A 225 -23.59 -33.73 7.53
C THR A 225 -23.52 -34.13 9.00
N SER A 226 -24.68 -34.28 9.66
CA SER A 226 -24.73 -34.73 11.06
C SER A 226 -24.10 -36.10 11.21
N LEU A 227 -23.21 -36.26 12.17
CA LEU A 227 -22.60 -37.56 12.47
C LEU A 227 -23.66 -38.50 13.06
N THR A 228 -23.52 -39.81 12.84
CA THR A 228 -24.40 -40.82 13.47
C THR A 228 -23.92 -41.17 14.88
N THR A 229 -22.60 -41.09 15.11
CA THR A 229 -21.94 -41.33 16.40
C THR A 229 -20.92 -40.23 16.65
N LEU A 230 -20.79 -39.81 17.91
CA LEU A 230 -19.71 -38.91 18.30
C LEU A 230 -18.37 -39.66 18.21
N PRO A 231 -17.27 -38.98 17.86
CA PRO A 231 -15.98 -39.62 17.63
C PRO A 231 -15.24 -40.05 18.92
N TYR A 232 -15.98 -40.49 19.94
CA TYR A 232 -15.48 -41.01 21.22
C TYR A 232 -16.44 -42.03 21.83
#